data_AF-A0A5J4XGZ7-F1
#
_entry.id   AF-A0A5J4XGZ7-F1
#
_cell.length_a   1.000
_cell.length_b   1.000
_cell.length_c   1.000
_cell.angle_alpha   90.00
_cell.angle_beta   90.00
_cell.angle_gamma   90.00
#
_symmetry.space_group_name_H-M   'P 1'
#
loop_
_entity.id
_entity.type
_entity.pdbx_description
1 polymer ?
#
loop_
_entity_poly.entity_id
_entity_poly.type
_entity_poly.pdbx_seq_one_letter_code
_entity_poly.pdbx_strand_id
1 'polypeptide(L)'
;MTAPLENAFGDVHNKDIAAIWLQVYSCLRDTEIGKGLLVCKTFGKILPPLIKDITLSSPVLDQAFVESLALRFPNLKNFTVYQEYNDNNPVVDWSQVVMPHLQHLDLNYCPLNSIKFSTTNTPNLKLLGLEHAGQDVCKFDLALPHLENLSFRFTTVADGCNFGKSVSACPNLKSFSAYKLWGLGDAKQKLNLPNCTTFALDRPDDLYHLELVAPKLTELELLDCHGLEHVRLLPKQGSPVKVSLMGTTLDEGSLHHLHKHPRVRSSRISYEDPMIDEYIAMKMDDPFLTKDENELQKLKDIWRQQFQLSLVVASHVLNCSKLTGRSQLSSSMAAC
;
A
#
# COMPACT_ATOMS: atom_id res chain seq x y z
N MET A 1 -49.21 -36.49 -7.31
CA MET A 1 -48.58 -35.80 -8.47
C MET A 1 -47.72 -34.68 -7.91
N THR A 2 -46.46 -34.98 -7.63
CA THR A 2 -45.46 -34.02 -7.14
C THR A 2 -44.88 -33.28 -8.33
N ALA A 3 -45.12 -31.97 -8.42
CA ALA A 3 -44.45 -31.11 -9.38
C ALA A 3 -42.94 -31.06 -9.05
N PRO A 4 -42.04 -31.03 -10.04
CA PRO A 4 -40.60 -30.92 -9.79
C PRO A 4 -40.28 -29.58 -9.13
N LEU A 5 -39.51 -29.62 -8.04
CA LEU A 5 -38.98 -28.48 -7.29
C LEU A 5 -37.95 -27.63 -8.07
N GLU A 6 -37.71 -27.96 -9.34
CA GLU A 6 -36.65 -27.37 -10.18
C GLU A 6 -36.93 -25.91 -10.59
N ASN A 7 -38.17 -25.42 -10.51
CA ASN A 7 -38.51 -24.04 -10.90
C ASN A 7 -38.52 -23.02 -9.74
N ALA A 8 -38.14 -23.43 -8.52
CA ALA A 8 -38.18 -22.54 -7.35
C ALA A 8 -36.87 -21.74 -7.13
N PHE A 9 -35.80 -22.08 -7.85
CA PHE A 9 -34.42 -21.73 -7.51
C PHE A 9 -33.59 -21.36 -8.74
N GLY A 10 -34.10 -20.46 -9.61
CA GLY A 10 -33.40 -20.02 -10.83
C GLY A 10 -31.95 -19.58 -10.62
N ASP A 11 -31.57 -19.17 -9.39
CA ASP A 11 -30.25 -18.64 -9.03
C ASP A 11 -29.37 -19.54 -8.14
N VAL A 12 -29.78 -20.77 -7.81
CA VAL A 12 -28.93 -21.71 -7.02
C VAL A 12 -27.81 -22.34 -7.88
N HIS A 13 -27.81 -22.08 -9.19
CA HIS A 13 -26.76 -22.56 -10.08
C HIS A 13 -25.45 -21.76 -9.99
N ASN A 14 -25.44 -20.56 -9.37
CA ASN A 14 -24.20 -19.86 -9.09
C ASN A 14 -23.51 -20.53 -7.88
N LYS A 15 -22.50 -21.35 -8.17
CA LYS A 15 -21.76 -22.13 -7.16
C LYS A 15 -21.10 -21.22 -6.10
N ASP A 16 -20.73 -20.00 -6.46
CA ASP A 16 -20.06 -19.07 -5.55
C ASP A 16 -21.03 -18.45 -4.55
N ILE A 17 -22.27 -18.15 -4.97
CA ILE A 17 -23.34 -17.75 -4.04
C ILE A 17 -23.68 -18.90 -3.10
N ALA A 18 -23.70 -20.14 -3.61
CA ALA A 18 -23.88 -21.31 -2.75
C ALA A 18 -22.74 -21.45 -1.73
N ALA A 19 -21.49 -21.10 -2.08
CA ALA A 19 -20.35 -21.07 -1.17
C ALA A 19 -20.51 -20.01 -0.06
N ILE A 20 -20.97 -18.79 -0.39
CA ILE A 20 -21.31 -17.78 0.64
C ILE A 20 -22.34 -18.34 1.61
N TRP A 21 -23.41 -18.95 1.10
CA TRP A 21 -24.43 -19.55 1.95
C TRP A 21 -23.84 -20.66 2.82
N LEU A 22 -23.04 -21.57 2.26
CA LEU A 22 -22.36 -22.62 3.02
C LEU A 22 -21.49 -22.04 4.15
N GLN A 23 -20.86 -20.88 3.95
CA GLN A 23 -20.08 -20.23 4.98
C GLN A 23 -20.93 -19.51 6.04
N VAL A 24 -22.01 -18.83 5.62
CA VAL A 24 -23.03 -18.29 6.55
C VAL A 24 -23.61 -19.43 7.40
N TYR A 25 -23.83 -20.59 6.79
CA TYR A 25 -24.35 -21.78 7.45
C TYR A 25 -23.30 -22.50 8.29
N SER A 26 -22.02 -22.50 7.93
CA SER A 26 -20.97 -23.09 8.78
C SER A 26 -20.78 -22.30 10.08
N CYS A 27 -21.06 -20.99 10.06
CA CYS A 27 -21.14 -20.16 11.26
C CYS A 27 -22.36 -20.47 12.14
N LEU A 28 -23.42 -21.04 11.57
CA LEU A 28 -24.59 -21.56 12.27
C LEU A 28 -24.30 -23.03 12.61
N ARG A 29 -23.63 -23.29 13.75
CA ARG A 29 -22.98 -24.53 14.23
C ARG A 29 -23.65 -25.92 14.04
N ASP A 30 -24.80 -26.02 13.39
CA ASP A 30 -25.49 -27.28 13.12
C ASP A 30 -25.76 -27.46 11.61
N THR A 31 -25.07 -28.44 11.01
CA THR A 31 -25.14 -28.78 9.58
C THR A 31 -26.53 -29.25 9.13
N GLU A 32 -27.37 -29.74 10.04
CA GLU A 32 -28.77 -30.12 9.75
C GLU A 32 -29.67 -28.87 9.66
N ILE A 33 -29.46 -27.91 10.56
CA ILE A 33 -30.16 -26.62 10.54
C ILE A 33 -29.76 -25.83 9.29
N GLY A 34 -28.47 -25.77 8.95
CA GLY A 34 -28.00 -25.10 7.73
C GLY A 34 -28.63 -25.66 6.44
N LYS A 35 -28.77 -26.98 6.35
CA LYS A 35 -29.45 -27.65 5.23
C LYS A 35 -30.97 -27.39 5.24
N GLY A 36 -31.62 -27.39 6.41
CA GLY A 36 -33.05 -27.05 6.53
C GLY A 36 -33.36 -25.59 6.18
N LEU A 37 -32.43 -24.68 6.49
CA LEU A 37 -32.53 -23.25 6.18
C LEU A 37 -32.40 -22.95 4.68
N LEU A 38 -31.59 -23.72 3.95
CA LEU A 38 -31.45 -23.63 2.48
C LEU A 38 -32.76 -23.92 1.73
N VAL A 39 -33.61 -24.79 2.27
CA VAL A 39 -34.89 -25.18 1.63
C VAL A 39 -35.98 -24.13 1.87
N CYS A 40 -35.82 -23.28 2.89
CA CYS A 40 -36.85 -22.34 3.28
C CYS A 40 -36.69 -21.00 2.55
N LYS A 41 -37.50 -20.79 1.49
CA LYS A 41 -37.58 -19.51 0.73
C LYS A 41 -37.70 -18.27 1.61
N THR A 42 -38.25 -18.41 2.81
CA THR A 42 -38.38 -17.34 3.81
C THR A 42 -37.02 -16.86 4.30
N PHE A 43 -36.05 -17.75 4.54
CA PHE A 43 -34.72 -17.38 5.00
C PHE A 43 -33.91 -16.66 3.92
N GLY A 44 -34.10 -17.03 2.64
CA GLY A 44 -33.54 -16.30 1.50
C GLY A 44 -34.01 -14.84 1.43
N LYS A 45 -35.14 -14.48 2.09
CA LYS A 45 -35.63 -13.10 2.19
C LYS A 45 -35.23 -12.42 3.52
N ILE A 46 -35.18 -13.17 4.62
CA ILE A 46 -34.94 -12.62 5.96
C ILE A 46 -33.45 -12.42 6.26
N LEU A 47 -32.60 -13.40 5.90
CA LEU A 47 -31.19 -13.38 6.28
C LEU A 47 -30.35 -12.31 5.57
N PRO A 48 -30.50 -12.05 4.26
CA PRO A 48 -29.57 -11.17 3.57
C PRO A 48 -29.48 -9.74 4.13
N PRO A 49 -30.59 -9.09 4.56
CA PRO A 49 -30.52 -7.80 5.26
C PRO A 49 -29.82 -7.84 6.63
N LEU A 50 -29.66 -9.02 7.24
CA LEU A 50 -29.01 -9.17 8.54
C LEU A 50 -27.50 -9.40 8.42
N ILE A 51 -27.04 -9.88 7.27
CA ILE A 51 -25.63 -10.16 7.01
C ILE A 51 -24.90 -8.83 6.79
N LYS A 52 -23.88 -8.59 7.63
CA LYS A 52 -23.06 -7.38 7.63
C LYS A 52 -21.60 -7.68 7.32
N ASP A 53 -21.20 -8.93 7.34
CA ASP A 53 -19.82 -9.37 7.30
C ASP A 53 -19.71 -10.59 6.39
N ILE A 54 -18.86 -10.50 5.38
CA ILE A 54 -18.55 -11.60 4.46
C ILE A 54 -17.03 -11.64 4.27
N THR A 55 -16.44 -12.81 4.50
CA THR A 55 -15.02 -13.08 4.24
C THR A 55 -14.94 -14.34 3.41
N LEU A 56 -14.36 -14.27 2.21
CA LEU A 56 -14.29 -15.42 1.30
C LEU A 56 -12.84 -15.85 1.08
N SER A 57 -12.60 -17.16 1.12
CA SER A 57 -11.31 -17.78 0.79
C SER A 57 -11.45 -18.56 -0.51
N SER A 58 -10.59 -18.25 -1.47
CA SER A 58 -10.53 -18.81 -2.83
C SER A 58 -11.80 -18.66 -3.71
N PRO A 59 -12.62 -17.58 -3.64
CA PRO A 59 -13.67 -17.40 -4.63
C PRO A 59 -13.07 -16.95 -5.96
N VAL A 60 -13.68 -17.31 -7.08
CA VAL A 60 -13.43 -16.61 -8.35
C VAL A 60 -14.38 -15.41 -8.37
N LEU A 61 -13.84 -14.20 -8.22
CA LEU A 61 -14.66 -12.99 -8.15
C LEU A 61 -14.82 -12.39 -9.54
N ASP A 62 -15.94 -12.66 -10.21
CA ASP A 62 -16.30 -11.99 -11.46
C ASP A 62 -17.28 -10.81 -11.23
N GLN A 63 -17.55 -10.05 -12.29
CA GLN A 63 -18.44 -8.90 -12.22
C GLN A 63 -19.86 -9.28 -11.77
N ALA A 64 -20.40 -10.38 -12.29
CA ALA A 64 -21.76 -10.82 -12.01
C ALA A 64 -21.92 -11.23 -10.53
N PHE A 65 -20.89 -11.86 -9.96
CA PHE A 65 -20.83 -12.22 -8.56
C PHE A 65 -20.91 -10.97 -7.68
N VAL A 66 -20.10 -9.95 -7.95
CA VAL A 66 -20.07 -8.72 -7.13
C VAL A 66 -21.38 -7.95 -7.23
N GLU A 67 -21.98 -7.87 -8.43
CA GLU A 67 -23.30 -7.26 -8.62
C GLU A 67 -24.39 -8.01 -7.85
N SER A 68 -24.38 -9.34 -7.91
CA SER A 68 -25.31 -10.18 -7.14
C SER A 68 -25.11 -10.02 -5.64
N LEU A 69 -23.85 -9.93 -5.18
CA LEU A 69 -23.51 -9.70 -3.79
C LEU A 69 -24.09 -8.36 -3.30
N ALA A 70 -23.88 -7.28 -4.05
CA ALA A 70 -24.40 -5.95 -3.73
C ALA A 70 -25.94 -5.92 -3.65
N LEU A 71 -26.61 -6.58 -4.60
CA LEU A 71 -28.07 -6.67 -4.63
C LEU A 71 -28.62 -7.49 -3.46
N ARG A 72 -27.95 -8.61 -3.14
CA ARG A 72 -28.44 -9.57 -2.17
C ARG A 72 -28.16 -9.15 -0.75
N PHE A 73 -27.02 -8.54 -0.46
CA PHE A 73 -26.60 -8.12 0.87
C PHE A 73 -26.51 -6.59 0.97
N PRO A 74 -27.64 -5.87 0.88
CA PRO A 74 -27.62 -4.40 0.80
C PRO A 74 -27.05 -3.73 2.06
N ASN A 75 -27.07 -4.43 3.20
CA ASN A 75 -26.58 -3.95 4.49
C ASN A 75 -25.14 -4.41 4.81
N LEU A 76 -24.42 -4.97 3.82
CA LEU A 76 -23.05 -5.43 3.98
C LEU A 76 -22.16 -4.26 4.42
N LYS A 77 -21.42 -4.46 5.50
CA LYS A 77 -20.49 -3.48 6.07
C LYS A 77 -19.04 -3.88 5.84
N ASN A 78 -18.73 -5.16 5.91
CA ASN A 78 -17.37 -5.68 5.83
C ASN A 78 -17.32 -6.75 4.75
N PHE A 79 -16.49 -6.54 3.74
CA PHE A 79 -16.27 -7.49 2.68
C PHE A 79 -14.77 -7.72 2.48
N THR A 80 -14.35 -8.96 2.69
CA THR A 80 -12.96 -9.38 2.53
C THR A 80 -12.89 -10.58 1.60
N VAL A 81 -11.95 -10.54 0.67
CA VAL A 81 -11.74 -11.62 -0.28
C VAL A 81 -10.26 -11.98 -0.35
N TYR A 82 -9.99 -13.27 -0.24
CA TYR A 82 -8.69 -13.88 -0.47
C TYR A 82 -8.78 -14.82 -1.67
N GLN A 83 -8.62 -14.30 -2.89
CA GLN A 83 -8.53 -15.18 -4.07
C GLN A 83 -7.16 -15.85 -4.12
N GLU A 84 -7.10 -17.00 -4.77
CA GLU A 84 -5.81 -17.58 -5.15
C GLU A 84 -5.21 -16.78 -6.29
N TYR A 85 -3.88 -16.65 -6.28
CA TYR A 85 -3.15 -16.03 -7.39
C TYR A 85 -3.41 -16.82 -8.67
N ASN A 86 -3.98 -16.16 -9.67
CA ASN A 86 -4.18 -16.72 -11.00
C ASN A 86 -4.24 -15.56 -12.01
N ASP A 87 -3.36 -15.58 -13.01
CA ASP A 87 -3.30 -14.57 -14.07
C ASP A 87 -4.59 -14.51 -14.91
N ASN A 88 -5.42 -15.56 -14.85
CA ASN A 88 -6.71 -15.64 -15.53
C ASN A 88 -7.89 -15.22 -14.64
N ASN A 89 -7.65 -14.69 -13.43
CA ASN A 89 -8.74 -14.19 -12.61
C ASN A 89 -9.49 -13.08 -13.37
N PRO A 90 -10.84 -13.11 -13.37
CA PRO A 90 -11.63 -12.12 -14.08
C PRO A 90 -11.40 -10.72 -13.49
N VAL A 91 -11.34 -9.74 -14.37
CA VAL A 91 -11.18 -8.35 -13.98
C VAL A 91 -12.53 -7.77 -13.59
N VAL A 92 -12.59 -7.11 -12.43
CA VAL A 92 -13.83 -6.51 -11.90
C VAL A 92 -13.79 -4.99 -11.95
N ASP A 93 -14.94 -4.40 -12.31
CA ASP A 93 -15.16 -2.96 -12.32
C ASP A 93 -16.10 -2.54 -11.17
N TRP A 94 -15.48 -2.10 -10.07
CA TRP A 94 -16.19 -1.60 -8.89
C TRP A 94 -16.90 -0.26 -9.11
N SER A 95 -16.66 0.43 -10.24
CA SER A 95 -17.36 1.68 -10.54
C SER A 95 -18.86 1.49 -10.79
N GLN A 96 -19.28 0.28 -11.17
CA GLN A 96 -20.68 -0.08 -11.45
C GLN A 96 -21.41 -0.65 -10.22
N VAL A 97 -20.68 -0.93 -9.13
CA VAL A 97 -21.19 -1.64 -7.97
C VAL A 97 -21.49 -0.66 -6.84
N VAL A 98 -22.75 -0.59 -6.39
CA VAL A 98 -23.18 0.31 -5.31
C VAL A 98 -23.38 -0.49 -4.03
N MET A 99 -22.59 -0.20 -2.99
CA MET A 99 -22.70 -0.78 -1.66
C MET A 99 -22.74 0.33 -0.60
N PRO A 100 -23.92 0.91 -0.34
CA PRO A 100 -24.04 2.16 0.41
C PRO A 100 -23.63 2.03 1.88
N HIS A 101 -23.68 0.81 2.44
CA HIS A 101 -23.36 0.55 3.84
C HIS A 101 -21.96 -0.04 4.05
N LEU A 102 -21.18 -0.24 2.98
CA LEU A 102 -19.85 -0.82 3.07
C LEU A 102 -18.91 0.15 3.80
N GLN A 103 -18.23 -0.38 4.81
CA GLN A 103 -17.28 0.32 5.66
C GLN A 103 -15.86 -0.22 5.47
N HIS A 104 -15.69 -1.53 5.32
CA HIS A 104 -14.40 -2.16 5.10
C HIS A 104 -14.43 -3.02 3.84
N LEU A 105 -13.46 -2.79 2.96
CA LEU A 105 -13.24 -3.56 1.74
C LEU A 105 -11.77 -3.97 1.68
N ASP A 106 -11.53 -5.27 1.59
CA ASP A 106 -10.18 -5.83 1.46
C ASP A 106 -10.17 -6.88 0.35
N LEU A 107 -9.41 -6.63 -0.71
CA LEU A 107 -9.36 -7.44 -1.92
C LEU A 107 -7.94 -7.94 -2.15
N ASN A 108 -7.76 -9.25 -2.05
CA ASN A 108 -6.47 -9.90 -2.27
C ASN A 108 -6.56 -10.74 -3.55
N TYR A 109 -5.60 -10.55 -4.46
CA TYR A 109 -5.52 -11.22 -5.76
C TYR A 109 -6.78 -11.04 -6.62
N CYS A 110 -7.39 -9.86 -6.54
CA CYS A 110 -8.59 -9.49 -7.30
C CYS A 110 -8.19 -8.48 -8.39
N PRO A 111 -8.00 -8.88 -9.66
CA PRO A 111 -7.65 -7.95 -10.73
C PRO A 111 -8.72 -6.87 -10.92
N LEU A 112 -8.31 -5.60 -10.94
CA LEU A 112 -9.17 -4.45 -11.12
C LEU A 112 -8.76 -3.69 -12.38
N ASN A 113 -9.73 -3.33 -13.22
CA ASN A 113 -9.48 -2.43 -14.35
C ASN A 113 -9.33 -0.98 -13.86
N SER A 114 -10.09 -0.63 -12.81
CA SER A 114 -10.06 0.69 -12.21
C SER A 114 -10.25 0.63 -10.70
N ILE A 115 -9.56 1.52 -10.00
CA ILE A 115 -9.80 1.81 -8.59
C ILE A 115 -10.65 3.08 -8.58
N LYS A 116 -11.98 2.89 -8.59
CA LYS A 116 -12.95 3.98 -8.57
C LYS A 116 -13.97 3.81 -7.44
N PHE A 117 -13.67 4.46 -6.32
CA PHE A 117 -14.52 4.46 -5.13
C PHE A 117 -14.86 5.90 -4.74
N SER A 118 -16.15 6.18 -4.58
CA SER A 118 -16.65 7.53 -4.38
C SER A 118 -17.85 7.55 -3.43
N THR A 119 -18.29 8.76 -3.09
CA THR A 119 -19.53 8.96 -2.33
C THR A 119 -20.79 8.44 -3.03
N THR A 120 -20.75 8.16 -4.34
CA THR A 120 -21.92 7.65 -5.05
C THR A 120 -22.08 6.14 -4.91
N ASN A 121 -20.96 5.39 -4.85
CA ASN A 121 -21.01 3.93 -4.82
C ASN A 121 -20.71 3.34 -3.44
N THR A 122 -19.79 3.93 -2.67
CA THR A 122 -19.31 3.42 -1.38
C THR A 122 -19.14 4.56 -0.35
N PRO A 123 -20.19 5.36 -0.09
CA PRO A 123 -20.09 6.58 0.72
C PRO A 123 -19.57 6.38 2.14
N ASN A 124 -19.77 5.20 2.73
CA ASN A 124 -19.41 4.92 4.12
C ASN A 124 -18.07 4.19 4.27
N LEU A 125 -17.28 4.05 3.20
CA LEU A 125 -16.03 3.30 3.22
C LEU A 125 -14.98 4.00 4.11
N LYS A 126 -14.45 3.25 5.06
CA LYS A 126 -13.46 3.66 6.07
C LYS A 126 -12.12 2.95 5.90
N LEU A 127 -12.13 1.71 5.43
CA LEU A 127 -10.93 0.91 5.19
C LEU A 127 -10.98 0.36 3.78
N LEU A 128 -9.92 0.61 3.01
CA LEU A 128 -9.69 0.03 1.70
C LEU A 128 -8.31 -0.63 1.66
N GLY A 129 -8.30 -1.96 1.52
CA GLY A 129 -7.10 -2.76 1.31
C GLY A 129 -7.12 -3.39 -0.08
N LEU A 130 -6.03 -3.23 -0.81
CA LEU A 130 -5.86 -3.78 -2.15
C LEU A 130 -4.50 -4.48 -2.24
N GLU A 131 -4.52 -5.80 -2.46
CA GLU A 131 -3.33 -6.61 -2.65
C GLU A 131 -3.42 -7.33 -4.00
N HIS A 132 -2.39 -7.17 -4.84
CA HIS A 132 -2.37 -7.74 -6.19
C HIS A 132 -3.60 -7.37 -7.02
N ALA A 133 -3.93 -6.07 -7.08
CA ALA A 133 -5.10 -5.55 -7.80
C ALA A 133 -4.97 -5.57 -9.34
N GLY A 134 -4.00 -6.30 -9.90
CA GLY A 134 -3.71 -6.37 -11.33
C GLY A 134 -2.43 -5.63 -11.74
N GLN A 135 -1.93 -5.94 -12.94
CA GLN A 135 -0.64 -5.42 -13.44
C GLN A 135 -0.70 -3.98 -13.97
N ASP A 136 -1.89 -3.44 -14.29
CA ASP A 136 -2.03 -2.08 -14.86
C ASP A 136 -3.42 -1.47 -14.55
N VAL A 137 -3.62 -0.96 -13.33
CA VAL A 137 -4.86 -0.25 -13.01
C VAL A 137 -4.91 1.04 -13.83
N CYS A 138 -5.78 1.08 -14.83
CA CYS A 138 -5.82 2.16 -15.83
C CYS A 138 -6.37 3.48 -15.28
N LYS A 139 -7.19 3.43 -14.22
CA LYS A 139 -7.84 4.60 -13.63
C LYS A 139 -7.81 4.52 -12.11
N PHE A 140 -7.33 5.59 -11.49
CA PHE A 140 -7.25 5.74 -10.04
C PHE A 140 -8.00 7.00 -9.59
N ASP A 141 -9.22 6.82 -9.08
CA ASP A 141 -10.13 7.89 -8.68
C ASP A 141 -10.78 7.56 -7.34
N LEU A 142 -10.26 8.19 -6.28
CA LEU A 142 -10.79 8.07 -4.93
C LEU A 142 -11.45 9.39 -4.54
N ALA A 143 -12.69 9.30 -4.08
CA ALA A 143 -13.44 10.44 -3.54
C ALA A 143 -14.21 9.99 -2.30
N LEU A 144 -13.46 9.59 -1.27
CA LEU A 144 -13.98 8.95 -0.07
C LEU A 144 -13.73 9.83 1.16
N PRO A 145 -14.67 10.73 1.52
CA PRO A 145 -14.49 11.67 2.61
C PRO A 145 -14.41 11.00 3.98
N HIS A 146 -14.85 9.75 4.12
CA HIS A 146 -14.84 8.98 5.37
C HIS A 146 -13.73 7.93 5.44
N LEU A 147 -12.88 7.83 4.42
CA LEU A 147 -11.77 6.86 4.40
C LEU A 147 -10.76 7.21 5.49
N GLU A 148 -10.47 6.26 6.36
CA GLU A 148 -9.53 6.38 7.50
C GLU A 148 -8.23 5.60 7.23
N ASN A 149 -8.32 4.48 6.51
CA ASN A 149 -7.20 3.57 6.26
C ASN A 149 -7.16 3.18 4.77
N LEU A 150 -5.99 3.34 4.16
CA LEU A 150 -5.74 2.96 2.77
C LEU A 150 -4.44 2.16 2.70
N SER A 151 -4.51 0.94 2.17
CA SER A 151 -3.35 0.08 2.00
C SER A 151 -3.25 -0.55 0.62
N PHE A 152 -2.05 -0.53 0.06
CA PHE A 152 -1.72 -1.18 -1.21
C PHE A 152 -0.59 -2.19 -1.03
N ARG A 153 -0.70 -3.35 -1.68
CA ARG A 153 0.39 -4.33 -1.77
C ARG A 153 0.47 -4.84 -3.20
N PHE A 154 1.66 -4.86 -3.79
CA PHE A 154 1.91 -5.37 -5.14
C PHE A 154 0.91 -4.84 -6.17
N THR A 155 0.78 -3.52 -6.26
CA THR A 155 -0.23 -2.86 -7.11
C THR A 155 0.47 -1.90 -8.06
N THR A 156 0.13 -1.93 -9.34
CA THR A 156 0.65 -0.99 -10.34
C THR A 156 -0.48 -0.07 -10.81
N VAL A 157 -0.24 1.25 -10.79
CA VAL A 157 -1.15 2.27 -11.31
C VAL A 157 -0.63 2.71 -12.67
N ALA A 158 -1.31 2.36 -13.77
CA ALA A 158 -0.78 2.60 -15.11
C ALA A 158 -0.54 4.09 -15.44
N ASP A 159 -1.34 4.99 -14.86
CA ASP A 159 -1.15 6.44 -14.94
C ASP A 159 -1.18 7.05 -13.53
N GLY A 160 0.01 7.22 -12.94
CA GLY A 160 0.21 7.85 -11.64
C GLY A 160 -0.17 9.33 -11.56
N CYS A 161 -0.49 10.02 -12.66
CA CYS A 161 -0.73 11.47 -12.65
C CYS A 161 -1.89 11.90 -11.74
N ASN A 162 -2.92 11.04 -11.60
CA ASN A 162 -4.07 11.33 -10.75
C ASN A 162 -3.95 10.77 -9.34
N PHE A 163 -2.94 9.94 -9.05
CA PHE A 163 -2.80 9.26 -7.76
C PHE A 163 -2.79 10.27 -6.60
N GLY A 164 -1.88 11.26 -6.66
CA GLY A 164 -1.77 12.29 -5.63
C GLY A 164 -3.08 13.04 -5.36
N LYS A 165 -3.80 13.42 -6.43
CA LYS A 165 -5.08 14.12 -6.36
C LYS A 165 -6.17 13.26 -5.73
N SER A 166 -6.29 12.00 -6.15
CA SER A 166 -7.29 11.05 -5.67
C SER A 166 -7.10 10.71 -4.19
N VAL A 167 -5.86 10.42 -3.76
CA VAL A 167 -5.58 10.19 -2.34
C VAL A 167 -5.83 11.45 -1.50
N SER A 168 -5.50 12.65 -2.04
CA SER A 168 -5.78 13.93 -1.37
C SER A 168 -7.28 14.24 -1.22
N ALA A 169 -8.15 13.61 -2.00
CA ALA A 169 -9.61 13.75 -1.88
C ALA A 169 -10.20 12.92 -0.73
N CYS A 170 -9.35 12.26 0.07
CA CYS A 170 -9.71 11.51 1.28
C CYS A 170 -9.25 12.27 2.54
N PRO A 171 -9.90 13.40 2.94
CA PRO A 171 -9.41 14.28 3.99
C PRO A 171 -9.35 13.64 5.38
N ASN A 172 -10.10 12.57 5.64
CA ASN A 172 -10.10 11.86 6.93
C ASN A 172 -9.09 10.71 7.00
N LEU A 173 -8.26 10.53 5.97
CA LEU A 173 -7.27 9.46 5.94
C LEU A 173 -6.28 9.64 7.09
N LYS A 174 -6.23 8.65 7.99
CA LYS A 174 -5.34 8.58 9.16
C LYS A 174 -4.08 7.78 8.86
N SER A 175 -4.24 6.68 8.13
CA SER A 175 -3.15 5.77 7.79
C SER A 175 -3.08 5.52 6.29
N PHE A 176 -1.89 5.69 5.73
CA PHE A 176 -1.56 5.27 4.37
C PHE A 176 -0.34 4.35 4.44
N SER A 177 -0.44 3.17 3.82
CA SER A 177 0.69 2.24 3.70
C SER A 177 0.72 1.62 2.31
N ALA A 178 1.88 1.55 1.68
CA ALA A 178 2.02 0.82 0.43
C ALA A 178 3.31 0.00 0.38
N TYR A 179 3.20 -1.24 -0.06
CA TYR A 179 4.34 -2.11 -0.37
C TYR A 179 4.33 -2.46 -1.85
N LYS A 180 5.42 -2.16 -2.58
CA LYS A 180 5.51 -2.39 -4.03
C LYS A 180 4.32 -1.77 -4.78
N LEU A 181 4.10 -0.49 -4.52
CA LEU A 181 3.18 0.34 -5.30
C LEU A 181 3.96 0.96 -6.45
N TRP A 182 3.67 0.51 -7.66
CA TRP A 182 4.35 0.91 -8.88
C TRP A 182 3.46 1.73 -9.82
N GLY A 183 4.03 2.23 -10.90
CA GLY A 183 3.36 3.01 -11.94
C GLY A 183 3.17 4.51 -11.58
N LEU A 184 3.82 4.97 -10.51
CA LEU A 184 3.76 6.38 -10.11
C LEU A 184 4.65 7.28 -10.97
N GLY A 185 5.71 6.71 -11.55
CA GLY A 185 6.61 7.33 -12.52
C GLY A 185 7.18 8.70 -12.10
N ASP A 186 7.55 9.50 -13.11
CA ASP A 186 8.13 10.85 -12.94
C ASP A 186 7.13 11.90 -12.43
N ALA A 187 5.86 11.52 -12.27
CA ALA A 187 4.84 12.45 -11.82
C ALA A 187 5.12 12.88 -10.38
N LYS A 188 5.16 14.20 -10.15
CA LYS A 188 5.33 14.75 -8.81
C LYS A 188 4.09 14.43 -7.95
N GLN A 189 4.24 13.50 -7.02
CA GLN A 189 3.16 13.08 -6.13
C GLN A 189 3.02 14.06 -4.98
N LYS A 190 2.07 14.99 -5.11
CA LYS A 190 1.68 15.90 -4.03
C LYS A 190 0.43 15.38 -3.32
N LEU A 191 0.57 15.07 -2.04
CA LEU A 191 -0.47 14.51 -1.19
C LEU A 191 -0.88 15.52 -0.11
N ASN A 192 -2.16 15.89 -0.07
CA ASN A 192 -2.76 16.72 0.96
C ASN A 192 -3.58 15.85 1.93
N LEU A 193 -2.98 15.55 3.08
CA LEU A 193 -3.45 14.58 4.05
C LEU A 193 -3.61 15.23 5.44
N PRO A 194 -4.62 16.08 5.65
CA PRO A 194 -4.72 16.91 6.85
C PRO A 194 -4.87 16.11 8.15
N ASN A 195 -5.39 14.88 8.09
CA ASN A 195 -5.61 14.01 9.24
C ASN A 195 -4.67 12.81 9.33
N CYS A 196 -3.72 12.66 8.40
CA CYS A 196 -2.83 11.51 8.37
C CYS A 196 -1.83 11.57 9.52
N THR A 197 -1.74 10.48 10.28
CA THR A 197 -0.82 10.28 11.40
C THR A 197 0.33 9.35 11.02
N THR A 198 0.07 8.36 10.15
CA THR A 198 1.07 7.37 9.70
C THR A 198 1.09 7.31 8.18
N PHE A 199 2.28 7.47 7.61
CA PHE A 199 2.53 7.35 6.18
C PHE A 199 3.73 6.42 5.95
N ALA A 200 3.48 5.26 5.34
CA ALA A 200 4.48 4.25 5.08
C ALA A 200 4.55 3.91 3.59
N LEU A 201 5.76 3.90 3.04
CA LEU A 201 6.08 3.40 1.72
C LEU A 201 7.23 2.41 1.83
N ASP A 202 7.06 1.26 1.19
CA ASP A 202 8.03 0.19 1.14
C ASP A 202 8.19 -0.26 -0.32
N ARG A 203 9.40 -0.15 -0.88
CA ARG A 203 9.73 -0.52 -2.27
C ARG A 203 8.87 0.14 -3.39
N PRO A 204 8.54 1.45 -3.36
CA PRO A 204 7.93 2.13 -4.52
C PRO A 204 9.02 2.44 -5.57
N ASP A 205 9.54 1.41 -6.23
CA ASP A 205 10.79 1.48 -7.01
C ASP A 205 10.79 2.52 -8.16
N ASP A 206 9.62 3.01 -8.59
CA ASP A 206 9.46 4.01 -9.67
C ASP A 206 8.85 5.34 -9.21
N LEU A 207 8.76 5.60 -7.89
CA LEU A 207 8.32 6.88 -7.34
C LEU A 207 9.52 7.80 -7.13
N TYR A 208 9.66 8.85 -7.95
CA TYR A 208 10.81 9.76 -7.85
C TYR A 208 10.59 10.98 -6.95
N HIS A 209 9.35 11.45 -6.80
CA HIS A 209 9.05 12.73 -6.15
C HIS A 209 7.83 12.65 -5.23
N LEU A 210 8.03 12.94 -3.94
CA LEU A 210 6.98 12.92 -2.92
C LEU A 210 6.92 14.26 -2.15
N GLU A 211 5.77 14.94 -2.19
CA GLU A 211 5.47 16.12 -1.38
C GLU A 211 4.26 15.86 -0.48
N LEU A 212 4.46 15.87 0.85
CA LEU A 212 3.43 15.58 1.84
C LEU A 212 2.99 16.84 2.56
N VAL A 213 1.72 17.22 2.42
CA VAL A 213 1.04 18.21 3.28
C VAL A 213 0.25 17.44 4.34
N ALA A 214 0.89 17.12 5.47
CA ALA A 214 0.32 16.27 6.51
C ALA A 214 0.64 16.84 7.90
N PRO A 215 -0.09 17.85 8.41
CA PRO A 215 0.23 18.55 9.66
C PRO A 215 0.10 17.67 10.91
N LYS A 216 -0.71 16.60 10.87
CA LYS A 216 -0.88 15.65 11.99
C LYS A 216 0.05 14.43 11.91
N LEU A 217 0.88 14.33 10.87
CA LEU A 217 1.79 13.21 10.67
C LEU A 217 2.72 13.07 11.88
N THR A 218 2.79 11.88 12.45
CA THR A 218 3.67 11.50 13.56
C THR A 218 4.71 10.47 13.13
N GLU A 219 4.43 9.70 12.09
CA GLU A 219 5.30 8.64 11.57
C GLU A 219 5.40 8.71 10.05
N LEU A 220 6.63 8.81 9.55
CA LEU A 220 6.98 8.74 8.13
C LEU A 220 7.99 7.62 7.94
N GLU A 221 7.58 6.56 7.25
CA GLU A 221 8.42 5.39 6.97
C GLU A 221 8.64 5.28 5.47
N LEU A 222 9.89 5.39 5.04
CA LEU A 222 10.32 5.23 3.65
C LEU A 222 11.36 4.11 3.67
N LEU A 223 10.93 2.90 3.35
CA LEU A 223 11.72 1.67 3.43
C LEU A 223 12.09 1.21 2.02
N ASP A 224 13.38 1.01 1.78
CA ASP A 224 13.92 0.55 0.50
C ASP A 224 13.37 1.32 -0.72
N CYS A 225 13.12 2.63 -0.57
CA CYS A 225 12.61 3.48 -1.64
C CYS A 225 13.75 3.91 -2.58
N HIS A 226 14.30 2.97 -3.35
CA HIS A 226 15.50 3.21 -4.16
C HIS A 226 15.31 4.22 -5.30
N GLY A 227 14.09 4.35 -5.83
CA GLY A 227 13.75 5.35 -6.86
C GLY A 227 13.44 6.74 -6.31
N LEU A 228 13.28 6.90 -4.99
CA LEU A 228 12.77 8.13 -4.39
C LEU A 228 13.87 9.19 -4.25
N GLU A 229 14.02 10.03 -5.26
CA GLU A 229 15.02 11.09 -5.24
C GLU A 229 14.64 12.23 -4.30
N HIS A 230 13.39 12.70 -4.41
CA HIS A 230 12.94 13.95 -3.80
C HIS A 230 11.81 13.77 -2.77
N VAL A 231 12.02 14.23 -1.54
CA VAL A 231 11.02 14.19 -0.45
C VAL A 231 10.87 15.55 0.23
N ARG A 232 9.64 16.05 0.29
CA ARG A 232 9.31 17.30 0.97
C ARG A 232 8.12 17.17 1.91
N LEU A 233 8.39 17.34 3.20
CA LEU A 233 7.36 17.48 4.23
C LEU A 233 6.88 18.94 4.37
N LEU A 234 5.57 19.14 4.46
CA LEU A 234 4.85 20.40 4.63
C LEU A 234 3.64 20.23 5.59
N PRO A 235 3.10 21.31 6.19
CA PRO A 235 3.77 22.59 6.42
C PRO A 235 4.82 22.46 7.53
N LYS A 236 5.57 23.55 7.77
CA LYS A 236 6.60 23.62 8.83
C LYS A 236 6.03 23.52 10.26
N GLN A 237 4.73 23.69 10.45
CA GLN A 237 4.06 23.61 11.75
C GLN A 237 3.19 22.35 11.81
N GLY A 238 3.07 21.74 12.98
CA GLY A 238 2.30 20.50 13.16
C GLY A 238 2.90 19.56 14.20
N SER A 239 2.39 18.33 14.24
CA SER A 239 2.88 17.28 15.12
C SER A 239 4.34 16.94 14.81
N PRO A 240 5.18 16.68 15.82
CA PRO A 240 6.52 16.15 15.60
C PRO A 240 6.47 14.78 14.90
N VAL A 241 7.39 14.55 13.97
CA VAL A 241 7.43 13.38 13.09
C VAL A 241 8.68 12.57 13.36
N LYS A 242 8.51 11.26 13.53
CA LYS A 242 9.57 10.26 13.44
C LYS A 242 9.73 9.87 11.98
N VAL A 243 10.96 9.95 11.46
CA VAL A 243 11.27 9.62 10.06
C VAL A 243 12.20 8.41 10.04
N SER A 244 11.79 7.35 9.34
CA SER A 244 12.63 6.18 9.01
C SER A 244 12.96 6.20 7.53
N LEU A 245 14.26 6.11 7.19
CA LEU A 245 14.78 6.08 5.81
C LEU A 245 15.58 4.80 5.53
N MET A 246 15.26 3.69 6.19
CA MET A 246 16.02 2.44 6.07
C MET A 246 16.06 1.97 4.60
N GLY A 247 17.26 1.77 4.04
CA GLY A 247 17.45 1.37 2.65
C GLY A 247 17.02 2.39 1.59
N THR A 248 16.59 3.59 1.99
CA THR A 248 16.14 4.65 1.09
C THR A 248 17.27 5.64 0.78
N THR A 249 17.47 5.92 -0.51
CA THR A 249 18.46 6.89 -1.00
C THR A 249 17.74 8.16 -1.44
N LEU A 250 18.01 9.29 -0.79
CA LEU A 250 17.44 10.60 -1.15
C LEU A 250 18.54 11.56 -1.63
N ASP A 251 18.16 12.57 -2.41
CA ASP A 251 19.06 13.65 -2.79
C ASP A 251 19.50 14.51 -1.57
N GLU A 252 20.65 15.19 -1.68
CA GLU A 252 21.20 16.02 -0.60
C GLU A 252 20.23 17.11 -0.11
N GLY A 253 19.45 17.70 -1.01
CA GLY A 253 18.45 18.72 -0.71
C GLY A 253 17.28 18.17 0.08
N SER A 254 16.79 16.97 -0.25
CA SER A 254 15.74 16.28 0.51
C SER A 254 16.22 15.86 1.89
N LEU A 255 17.44 15.32 1.99
CA LEU A 255 18.07 15.03 3.29
C LEU A 255 18.22 16.29 4.12
N HIS A 256 18.76 17.36 3.54
CA HIS A 256 18.88 18.66 4.21
C HIS A 256 17.52 19.19 4.67
N HIS A 257 16.50 19.11 3.82
CA HIS A 257 15.13 19.51 4.15
C HIS A 257 14.61 18.74 5.36
N LEU A 258 14.69 17.41 5.35
CA LEU A 258 14.22 16.56 6.45
C LEU A 258 15.01 16.83 7.74
N HIS A 259 16.34 16.91 7.68
CA HIS A 259 17.20 17.20 8.83
C HIS A 259 16.93 18.57 9.46
N LYS A 260 16.62 19.59 8.65
CA LYS A 260 16.32 20.95 9.12
C LYS A 260 14.83 21.18 9.38
N HIS A 261 13.98 20.21 9.09
CA HIS A 261 12.55 20.39 9.23
C HIS A 261 12.17 20.49 10.72
N PRO A 262 11.49 21.57 11.16
CA PRO A 262 11.20 21.80 12.58
C PRO A 262 10.30 20.75 13.24
N ARG A 263 9.56 19.98 12.43
CA ARG A 263 8.75 18.85 12.94
C ARG A 263 9.54 17.55 13.06
N VAL A 264 10.64 17.36 12.33
CA VAL A 264 11.37 16.09 12.34
C VAL A 264 12.18 16.01 13.64
N ARG A 265 11.84 15.05 14.50
CA ARG A 265 12.63 14.81 15.72
C ARG A 265 13.92 14.12 15.31
N SER A 266 15.06 14.58 15.82
CA SER A 266 16.40 14.09 15.47
C SER A 266 16.67 12.60 15.81
N SER A 267 15.65 11.86 16.23
CA SER A 267 15.72 10.44 16.55
C SER A 267 15.77 9.64 15.26
N ARG A 268 17.00 9.30 14.87
CA ARG A 268 17.34 8.23 13.92
C ARG A 268 16.72 8.41 12.54
N ILE A 269 17.33 9.29 11.73
CA ILE A 269 17.57 8.89 10.35
C ILE A 269 18.60 7.75 10.45
N SER A 270 18.13 6.56 10.79
CA SER A 270 18.96 5.37 10.89
C SER A 270 19.18 4.87 9.47
N TYR A 271 20.34 5.21 8.93
CA TYR A 271 21.02 4.35 7.96
C TYR A 271 21.57 3.14 8.72
N GLU A 272 20.70 2.38 9.37
CA GLU A 272 21.07 1.02 9.75
C GLU A 272 21.08 0.29 8.42
N ASP A 273 22.27 0.11 7.86
CA ASP A 273 22.48 -0.67 6.66
C ASP A 273 22.26 -2.14 7.06
N PRO A 274 21.10 -2.74 6.73
CA PRO A 274 20.83 -4.12 7.12
C PRO A 274 21.90 -5.07 6.55
N MET A 275 22.56 -4.70 5.45
CA MET A 275 23.66 -5.47 4.88
C MET A 275 24.85 -5.57 5.84
N ILE A 276 25.08 -4.62 6.75
CA ILE A 276 26.20 -4.75 7.70
C ILE A 276 25.92 -5.87 8.70
N ASP A 277 24.73 -5.92 9.29
CA ASP A 277 24.40 -6.95 10.27
C ASP A 277 24.14 -8.32 9.61
N GLU A 278 23.56 -8.37 8.41
CA GLU A 278 23.44 -9.61 7.62
C GLU A 278 24.78 -10.09 7.08
N TYR A 279 25.68 -9.20 6.64
CA TYR A 279 27.05 -9.57 6.25
C TYR A 279 27.87 -10.04 7.44
N ILE A 280 27.70 -9.39 8.60
CA ILE A 280 28.31 -9.85 9.86
C ILE A 280 27.76 -11.24 10.24
N ALA A 281 26.44 -11.46 10.17
CA ALA A 281 25.82 -12.75 10.44
C ALA A 281 26.22 -13.84 9.44
N MET A 282 26.26 -13.52 8.14
CA MET A 282 26.69 -14.42 7.07
C MET A 282 28.19 -14.76 7.16
N LYS A 283 29.00 -13.86 7.72
CA LYS A 283 30.39 -14.14 8.09
C LYS A 283 30.52 -14.87 9.43
N MET A 284 29.53 -14.81 10.31
CA MET A 284 29.51 -15.54 11.59
C MET A 284 29.19 -17.03 11.43
N ASP A 285 28.49 -17.43 10.37
CA ASP A 285 28.27 -18.84 10.02
C ASP A 285 29.43 -19.45 9.19
N ASP A 286 30.51 -18.68 8.95
CA ASP A 286 31.74 -19.19 8.35
C ASP A 286 32.54 -19.97 9.42
N PRO A 287 32.68 -21.32 9.28
CA PRO A 287 33.33 -22.15 10.30
C PRO A 287 34.83 -21.86 10.50
N PHE A 288 35.40 -20.92 9.73
CA PHE A 288 36.80 -20.51 9.81
C PHE A 288 37.05 -19.21 10.59
N LEU A 289 36.01 -18.51 11.07
CA LEU A 289 36.18 -17.30 11.90
C LEU A 289 36.23 -17.65 13.41
N THR A 290 37.28 -17.15 14.07
CA THR A 290 37.60 -17.41 15.48
C THR A 290 36.51 -16.89 16.43
N LYS A 291 36.09 -17.72 17.41
CA LYS A 291 35.06 -17.42 18.42
C LYS A 291 35.45 -16.37 19.47
N ASP A 292 36.47 -15.54 19.22
CA ASP A 292 36.92 -14.55 20.20
C ASP A 292 36.12 -13.25 20.05
N GLU A 293 35.22 -13.00 21.00
CA GLU A 293 34.41 -11.77 21.08
C GLU A 293 35.27 -10.49 21.07
N ASN A 294 36.52 -10.54 21.54
CA ASN A 294 37.42 -9.39 21.52
C ASN A 294 37.98 -9.10 20.12
N GLU A 295 38.23 -10.13 19.29
CA GLU A 295 38.62 -9.92 17.89
C GLU A 295 37.44 -9.41 17.07
N LEU A 296 36.22 -9.89 17.36
CA LEU A 296 34.99 -9.39 16.75
C LEU A 296 34.79 -7.90 17.05
N GLN A 297 34.97 -7.49 18.30
CA GLN A 297 34.82 -6.08 18.68
C GLN A 297 35.89 -5.21 18.00
N LYS A 298 37.14 -5.69 17.90
CA LYS A 298 38.20 -5.03 17.13
C LYS A 298 37.86 -4.89 15.65
N LEU A 299 37.33 -5.92 15.00
CA LEU A 299 36.95 -5.85 13.58
C LEU A 299 35.82 -4.86 13.35
N LYS A 300 34.81 -4.83 14.23
CA LYS A 300 33.74 -3.81 14.20
C LYS A 300 34.29 -2.39 14.33
N ASP A 301 35.25 -2.19 15.22
CA ASP A 301 35.86 -0.87 15.45
C ASP A 301 36.76 -0.44 14.28
N ILE A 302 37.53 -1.37 13.69
CA ILE A 302 38.34 -1.12 12.48
C ILE A 302 37.45 -0.75 11.29
N TRP A 303 36.34 -1.48 11.08
CA TRP A 303 35.41 -1.20 9.99
C TRP A 303 34.70 0.14 10.17
N ARG A 304 34.26 0.46 11.40
CA ARG A 304 33.69 1.78 11.71
C ARG A 304 34.69 2.91 11.45
N GLN A 305 35.95 2.71 11.81
CA GLN A 305 37.01 3.69 11.54
C GLN A 305 37.28 3.85 10.03
N GLN A 306 37.35 2.75 9.27
CA GLN A 306 37.54 2.81 7.81
C GLN A 306 36.35 3.47 7.11
N PHE A 307 35.11 3.21 7.54
CA PHE A 307 33.92 3.84 6.98
C PHE A 307 33.89 5.35 7.27
N GLN A 308 34.23 5.77 8.50
CA GLN A 308 34.38 7.18 8.85
C GLN A 308 35.49 7.86 8.05
N LEU A 309 36.62 7.17 7.82
CA LEU A 309 37.70 7.67 6.96
C LEU A 309 37.25 7.85 5.51
N SER A 310 36.48 6.92 4.95
CA SER A 310 35.93 7.04 3.59
C SER A 310 34.97 8.21 3.45
N LEU A 311 34.14 8.50 4.46
CA LEU A 311 33.27 9.67 4.50
C LEU A 311 34.07 10.98 4.57
N VAL A 312 35.16 11.01 5.36
CA VAL A 312 36.05 12.17 5.44
C VAL A 312 36.80 12.38 4.12
N VAL A 313 37.28 11.32 3.47
CA VAL A 313 37.95 11.38 2.17
C VAL A 313 36.97 11.86 1.08
N ALA A 314 35.74 11.34 1.05
CA ALA A 314 34.70 11.82 0.13
C ALA A 314 34.39 13.31 0.35
N SER A 315 34.29 13.75 1.61
CA SER A 315 34.13 15.17 1.96
C SER A 315 35.33 16.03 1.54
N HIS A 316 36.56 15.51 1.66
CA HIS A 316 37.78 16.22 1.25
C HIS A 316 37.91 16.33 -0.28
N VAL A 317 37.59 15.26 -1.02
CA VAL A 317 37.56 15.26 -2.49
C VAL A 317 36.54 16.29 -3.00
N LEU A 318 35.40 16.42 -2.34
CA LEU A 318 34.35 17.41 -2.66
C LEU A 318 34.72 18.85 -2.26
N ASN A 319 35.54 19.05 -1.23
CA ASN A 319 36.05 20.38 -0.89
C ASN A 319 37.21 20.81 -1.79
N CYS A 320 38.04 19.87 -2.25
CA CYS A 320 39.09 20.13 -3.25
C CYS A 320 38.50 20.48 -4.62
N SER A 321 37.37 19.90 -5.03
CA SER A 321 36.70 20.26 -6.29
C SER A 321 36.04 21.66 -6.25
N LYS A 322 35.72 22.18 -5.06
CA LYS A 322 35.24 23.57 -4.89
C LYS A 322 36.37 24.61 -4.89
N LEU A 323 37.60 24.22 -4.56
CA LEU A 323 38.77 25.11 -4.52
C LEU A 323 39.50 25.23 -5.86
N THR A 324 39.26 24.32 -6.81
CA THR A 324 39.79 24.42 -8.19
C THR A 324 38.90 25.23 -9.13
N GLY A 325 38.03 26.08 -8.58
CA GLY A 325 37.37 27.16 -9.32
C GLY A 325 38.37 28.14 -9.92
N ARG A 326 38.93 27.79 -11.09
CA ARG A 326 39.56 28.72 -12.02
C ARG A 326 38.81 28.71 -13.34
N SER A 327 38.00 29.76 -13.47
CA SER A 327 37.65 30.40 -14.72
C SER A 327 38.88 30.62 -15.61
N GLN A 328 38.86 30.08 -16.83
CA GLN A 328 39.45 30.66 -18.03
C GLN A 328 39.09 29.82 -19.26
N LEU A 329 38.13 30.29 -20.08
CA LEU A 329 38.36 30.77 -21.44
C LEU A 329 37.05 30.81 -22.25
N SER A 330 36.85 31.99 -22.82
CA SER A 330 35.85 32.38 -23.79
C SER A 330 36.11 31.78 -25.19
N SER A 331 35.03 31.55 -25.93
CA SER A 331 34.87 31.79 -27.38
C SER A 331 36.03 31.49 -28.35
N SER A 332 35.83 30.54 -29.27
CA SER A 332 35.74 30.78 -30.73
C SER A 332 35.90 29.49 -31.56
N MET A 333 35.35 29.53 -32.78
CA MET A 333 35.50 28.60 -33.93
C MET A 333 34.77 27.26 -33.85
N ALA A 334 33.75 26.95 -34.66
CA ALA A 334 33.60 26.98 -36.12
C ALA A 334 34.49 25.95 -36.87
N ALA A 335 33.82 25.07 -37.62
CA ALA A 335 34.29 24.19 -38.69
C ALA A 335 35.16 22.96 -38.30
N CYS A 336 34.52 21.80 -38.20
CA CYS A 336 34.56 20.68 -39.18
C CYS A 336 33.60 19.58 -38.72
#